data_AF-A0A7C4UUG2-F1
#
_entry.id   AF-A0A7C4UUG2-F1
#
_cell.length_a   1.000
_cell.length_b   1.000
_cell.length_c   1.000
_cell.angle_alpha   90.00
_cell.angle_beta   90.00
_cell.angle_gamma   90.00
#
_symmetry.space_group_name_H-M   'P 1'
#
loop_
_entity.id
_entity.type
_entity.pdbx_description
1 polymer ?
#
loop_
_entity_poly.entity_id
_entity_poly.type
_entity_poly.pdbx_seq_one_letter_code
_entity_poly.pdbx_strand_id
1 'polypeptide(L)' 'MPQLGVPELIIILVIVLILFGAGKLAEVGGALGRGIREFRKASREVEEEGKEVEAEAKAAKAEASKEAGASEEK' A
#
# COMPACT_ATOMS: atom_id res chain seq x y z
N MET A 1 -21.25 29.44 4.09
CA MET A 1 -19.93 29.38 3.42
C MET A 1 -20.13 28.70 2.09
N PRO A 2 -19.57 29.19 0.97
CA PRO A 2 -19.70 28.48 -0.30
C PRO A 2 -19.10 27.08 -0.14
N GLN A 3 -19.93 26.05 -0.18
CA GLN A 3 -19.44 24.67 -0.28
C GLN A 3 -18.96 24.49 -1.72
N LEU A 4 -17.68 24.22 -1.88
CA LEU A 4 -17.12 23.76 -3.15
C LEU A 4 -17.79 22.42 -3.47
N GLY A 5 -18.82 22.48 -4.30
CA GLY A 5 -19.51 21.31 -4.78
C GLY A 5 -18.73 20.66 -5.92
N VAL A 6 -19.23 19.48 -6.32
CA VAL A 6 -18.80 18.82 -7.56
C VAL A 6 -18.85 19.77 -8.77
N PRO A 7 -19.87 20.65 -8.95
CA PRO A 7 -19.93 21.58 -10.08
C PRO A 7 -18.76 22.56 -10.14
N GLU A 8 -18.41 23.20 -9.03
CA GLU A 8 -17.29 24.14 -8.95
C GLU A 8 -15.96 23.45 -9.25
N LEU A 9 -15.78 22.22 -8.77
CA LEU A 9 -14.60 21.40 -9.02
C LEU A 9 -14.44 21.07 -10.52
N ILE A 10 -15.55 20.80 -11.22
CA ILE A 10 -15.54 20.58 -12.67
C ILE A 10 -15.12 21.85 -13.41
N ILE A 11 -15.62 23.02 -13.02
CA ILE A 11 -15.24 24.30 -13.65
C ILE A 11 -13.74 24.54 -13.51
N ILE A 12 -13.19 24.33 -12.31
CA ILE A 12 -11.75 24.46 -12.06
C ILE A 12 -10.96 23.46 -12.92
N LEU A 13 -11.43 22.20 -13.00
CA LEU A 13 -10.81 21.17 -13.81
C LEU A 13 -10.76 21.56 -15.29
N VAL A 14 -11.84 22.13 -15.84
CA VAL A 14 -11.90 22.61 -17.22
C VAL A 14 -10.87 23.72 -17.45
N ILE A 15 -10.74 24.69 -16.53
CA ILE A 15 -9.74 25.75 -16.64
C ILE A 15 -8.32 25.17 -16.65
N VAL A 16 -8.04 24.24 -15.73
CA VAL A 16 -6.75 23.53 -15.68
C VAL A 16 -6.49 22.76 -16.98
N LEU A 17 -7.49 22.08 -17.54
CA LEU A 17 -7.38 21.37 -18.82
C LEU A 17 -7.12 22.31 -19.99
N ILE A 18 -7.62 23.54 -19.99
CA ILE A 18 -7.31 24.52 -21.03
C ILE A 18 -5.88 25.02 -20.90
N LEU A 19 -5.40 25.28 -19.68
CA LEU A 19 -4.05 25.79 -19.42
C LEU A 19 -2.96 24.74 -19.71
N PHE A 20 -3.16 23.51 -19.25
CA PHE A 20 -2.17 22.44 -19.37
C PHE A 20 -2.43 21.51 -20.55
N GLY A 21 -3.67 21.42 -21.03
CA GLY A 21 -4.10 20.44 -22.02
C GLY A 21 -4.44 19.07 -21.42
N ALA A 22 -5.40 18.37 -22.02
CA ALA A 22 -5.78 17.01 -21.60
C ALA A 22 -4.61 16.00 -21.75
N GLY A 23 -3.74 16.20 -22.74
CA GLY A 23 -2.57 15.34 -22.97
C GLY A 23 -1.56 15.36 -21.82
N LYS A 24 -1.23 16.55 -21.29
CA LYS A 24 -0.27 16.69 -20.18
C LYS A 24 -0.80 16.10 -18.88
N LEU A 25 -2.09 16.31 -18.59
CA LEU A 25 -2.72 15.73 -17.41
C LEU A 25 -2.76 14.19 -17.49
N ALA A 26 -3.04 13.63 -18.68
CA ALA A 26 -3.02 12.18 -18.92
C ALA A 26 -1.60 11.59 -18.83
N GLU A 27 -0.59 12.29 -19.34
CA GLU A 27 0.83 11.90 -19.25
C GLU A 27 1.29 11.80 -17.79
N VAL A 28 1.02 12.84 -16.99
CA VAL A 28 1.35 12.90 -15.56
C VAL A 28 0.55 11.87 -14.76
N GLY A 29 -0.75 11.76 -15.00
CA GLY A 29 -1.61 10.78 -14.35
C GLY A 29 -1.19 9.33 -14.67
N GLY A 30 -0.78 9.06 -15.91
CA GLY A 30 -0.26 7.76 -16.32
C GLY A 30 1.06 7.41 -15.63
N ALA A 31 1.98 8.36 -15.50
CA ALA A 31 3.24 8.16 -14.77
C ALA A 31 3.01 7.93 -13.27
N LEU A 32 2.20 8.77 -12.64
CA LEU A 32 1.79 8.61 -11.23
C LEU A 32 1.06 7.29 -10.99
N GLY A 33 0.14 6.92 -11.88
CA GLY A 33 -0.63 5.68 -11.77
C GLY A 33 0.24 4.42 -11.80
N ARG A 34 1.25 4.40 -12.68
CA ARG A 34 2.25 3.32 -12.71
C ARG A 34 3.05 3.26 -11.41
N GLY A 35 3.56 4.41 -10.94
CA GLY A 35 4.31 4.50 -9.68
C GLY A 35 3.49 4.02 -8.47
N ILE A 36 2.22 4.45 -8.35
CA ILE A 36 1.32 4.01 -7.27
C ILE A 36 1.06 2.50 -7.36
N ARG A 37 0.90 1.95 -8.57
CA ARG A 37 0.67 0.52 -8.77
C ARG A 37 1.88 -0.33 -8.36
N GLU A 38 3.07 0.07 -8.77
CA GLU A 38 4.32 -0.59 -8.38
C GLU A 38 4.55 -0.48 -6.87
N PHE A 39 4.33 0.71 -6.29
CA PHE A 39 4.42 0.93 -4.85
C PHE A 39 3.45 0.03 -4.07
N ARG A 40 2.20 -0.10 -4.53
CA ARG A 40 1.22 -0.99 -3.91
C ARG A 40 1.61 -2.47 -4.03
N LYS A 41 2.22 -2.87 -5.15
CA LYS A 41 2.69 -4.24 -5.37
C LYS A 41 3.84 -4.57 -4.42
N ALA A 42 4.87 -3.72 -4.38
CA ALA A 42 6.00 -3.87 -3.46
C ALA A 42 5.56 -3.85 -1.99
N SER A 43 4.64 -2.96 -1.63
CA SER A 43 4.11 -2.89 -0.25
C SER A 43 3.38 -4.19 0.15
N ARG A 44 2.65 -4.82 -0.78
CA ARG A 44 1.98 -6.11 -0.53
C ARG A 44 2.97 -7.26 -0.42
N GLU A 45 3.98 -7.30 -1.28
CA GLU A 45 5.03 -8.31 -1.23
C GLU A 45 5.77 -8.26 0.11
N VAL A 46 6.15 -7.07 0.59
CA VAL A 46 6.77 -6.88 1.92
C VAL A 46 5.83 -7.30 3.05
N GLU A 47 4.53 -7.02 2.96
CA GLU A 47 3.56 -7.43 3.98
C GLU A 47 3.35 -8.95 4.01
N GLU A 48 3.43 -9.64 2.87
CA GLU A 48 3.34 -11.10 2.78
C GLU A 48 4.63 -11.78 3.26
N GLU A 49 5.81 -11.32 2.81
CA GLU A 49 7.11 -11.81 3.30
C GLU A 49 7.26 -11.61 4.81
N GLY A 50 6.82 -10.46 5.33
CA GLY A 50 6.82 -10.19 6.77
C GLY A 50 5.93 -11.16 7.57
N LYS A 51 4.81 -11.60 7.00
CA LYS A 51 3.91 -12.59 7.63
C LYS A 51 4.51 -14.00 7.62
N GLU A 52 5.21 -14.38 6.55
CA GLU A 52 5.90 -15.66 6.47
C GLU A 52 7.05 -15.74 7.48
N VAL A 53 7.86 -14.68 7.58
CA VAL A 53 8.95 -14.58 8.57
C VAL A 53 8.40 -14.59 10.00
N GLU A 54 7.27 -13.92 10.26
CA GLU A 54 6.63 -13.95 11.58
C GLU A 54 6.02 -15.32 11.91
N ALA A 55 5.48 -16.03 10.92
CA ALA A 55 4.94 -17.38 11.08
C ALA A 55 6.05 -18.41 11.37
N GLU A 56 7.18 -18.36 10.65
CA GLU A 56 8.34 -19.21 10.93
C GLU A 56 8.98 -18.89 12.29
N ALA A 57 9.09 -17.61 12.65
CA ALA A 57 9.60 -17.22 13.96
C ALA A 57 8.70 -17.68 15.11
N LYS A 58 7.37 -17.67 14.92
CA LYS A 58 6.39 -18.20 15.88
C LYS A 58 6.42 -19.73 15.97
N ALA A 59 6.61 -20.43 14.85
CA ALA A 59 6.75 -21.89 14.83
C ALA A 59 8.03 -22.32 15.57
N ALA A 60 9.18 -21.69 15.29
CA ALA A 60 10.45 -21.98 15.96
C ALA A 60 10.40 -21.72 17.48
N LYS A 61 9.68 -20.66 17.92
CA LYS A 61 9.46 -20.39 19.34
C LYS A 61 8.54 -21.40 20.02
N ALA A 62 7.54 -21.91 19.30
CA ALA A 62 6.61 -22.91 19.82
C ALA A 62 7.27 -24.29 19.99
N GLU A 63 8.24 -24.63 19.14
CA GLU A 63 9.03 -25.86 19.25
C GLU A 63 10.06 -25.77 20.39
N ALA A 64 10.78 -24.65 20.53
CA ALA A 64 11.71 -24.43 21.64
C ALA A 64 11.02 -24.45 23.02
N SER A 65 9.76 -24.01 23.11
CA SER A 65 9.00 -24.06 24.37
C SER A 65 8.46 -25.46 24.71
N LYS A 66 8.43 -26.41 23.76
CA LYS A 66 8.01 -27.80 23.99
C LYS A 66 9.17 -28.69 24.46
N GLU A 67 10.40 -28.44 24.02
CA GLU A 67 11.58 -29.20 24.47
C GLU A 67 12.01 -28.84 25.89
N ALA A 68 11.83 -27.59 26.34
CA ALA A 68 12.19 -27.18 27.70
C ALA A 68 11.29 -27.77 28.81
N GLY A 69 10.06 -28.21 28.48
CA GLY A 69 9.10 -28.75 29.45
C GLY A 69 9.24 -30.24 29.75
N ALA A 70 10.05 -30.98 28.98
CA ALA A 70 10.13 -32.45 29.09
C ALA A 70 11.26 -32.95 30.02
N SER A 71 12.04 -32.06 30.64
CA SER A 71 13.23 -32.44 31.42
C SER A 71 13.11 -32.27 32.95
N GLU A 72 11.94 -31.87 33.48
CA GLU A 72 11.79 -31.60 34.92
C GLU A 72 11.07 -32.72 35.72
N GLU A 73 10.74 -33.85 35.09
CA GLU A 73 10.15 -35.01 35.79
C GLU A 73 11.12 -36.21 35.76
N LYS A 74 12.22 -36.15 36.53
CA LYS A 74 12.95 -37.36 36.96
C LYS A 74 13.71 -37.16 38.26
#